data_AF-A0A959B1C3-F1
#
_entry.id   AF-A0A959B1C3-F1
#
_cell.length_a   1.000
_cell.length_b   1.000
_cell.length_c   1.000
_cell.angle_alpha   90.00
_cell.angle_beta   90.00
_cell.angle_gamma   90.00
#
_symmetry.space_group_name_H-M   'P 1'
#
loop_
_entity.id
_entity.type
_entity.pdbx_description
1 polymer ?
#
loop_
_entity_poly.entity_id
_entity_poly.type
_entity_poly.pdbx_seq_one_letter_code
_entity_poly.pdbx_strand_id
1 'polypeptide(L)'
;RPKVTMLNPKGTSVEEARKNVIFFGNFVTLSPDEYEEAMDELFNDSQLLYGNMVRDLYNLGKVLDKKYRYLSISYNVFMVGFIATVGTFLIALFT
;
A
#
# COMPACT_ATOMS: atom_id res chain seq x y z
N ARG A 1 4.33 -14.81 -5.49
CA ARG A 1 3.14 -14.53 -4.65
C ARG A 1 3.38 -13.19 -3.96
N PRO A 2 2.54 -12.15 -4.17
CA PRO A 2 2.83 -10.84 -3.59
C PRO A 2 2.76 -10.94 -2.07
N LYS A 3 3.76 -10.39 -1.40
CA LYS A 3 3.82 -10.31 0.05
C LYS A 3 2.80 -9.24 0.44
N VAL A 4 1.56 -9.65 0.70
CA VAL A 4 0.57 -8.81 1.36
C VAL A 4 1.23 -8.30 2.62
N THR A 5 1.40 -6.98 2.70
CA THR A 5 1.98 -6.32 3.86
C THR A 5 0.99 -6.51 5.00
N MET A 6 1.09 -7.65 5.69
CA MET A 6 0.42 -7.86 6.96
C MET A 6 1.09 -6.92 7.95
N LEU A 7 0.59 -5.69 8.02
CA LEU A 7 0.81 -4.78 9.14
C LEU A 7 -0.02 -5.33 10.31
N ASN A 8 0.33 -6.51 10.80
CA ASN A 8 -0.13 -6.95 12.10
C ASN A 8 1.05 -7.59 12.84
N PRO A 9 1.58 -6.93 13.88
CA PRO A 9 2.54 -7.59 14.76
C PRO A 9 1.82 -8.77 15.40
N LYS A 10 2.46 -9.93 15.47
CA LYS A 10 2.05 -11.02 16.35
C LYS A 10 1.76 -10.44 17.75
N GLY A 11 0.50 -10.39 18.17
CA GLY A 11 0.11 -9.90 19.51
C GLY A 11 -1.22 -9.16 19.61
N THR A 12 -1.89 -8.87 18.50
CA THR A 12 -3.11 -8.07 18.48
C THR A 12 -4.28 -8.82 19.13
N SER A 13 -4.78 -8.30 20.24
CA SER A 13 -5.95 -8.85 20.93
C SER A 13 -7.20 -8.72 20.06
N VAL A 14 -8.21 -9.55 20.30
CA VAL A 14 -9.50 -9.50 19.58
C VAL A 14 -10.11 -8.08 19.62
N GLU A 15 -9.91 -7.35 20.71
CA GLU A 15 -10.30 -5.93 20.85
C GLU A 15 -9.58 -4.99 19.88
N GLU A 16 -8.29 -5.18 19.63
CA GLU A 16 -7.52 -4.34 18.72
C GLU A 16 -7.83 -4.66 17.25
N ALA A 17 -8.17 -5.92 16.95
CA ALA A 17 -8.69 -6.32 15.65
C ALA A 17 -10.08 -5.71 15.39
N ARG A 18 -10.97 -5.71 16.41
CA ARG A 18 -12.26 -5.01 16.40
C ARG A 18 -12.13 -3.50 16.25
N LYS A 19 -11.04 -2.90 16.75
CA LYS A 19 -10.76 -1.48 16.52
C LYS A 19 -10.33 -1.14 15.11
N ASN A 20 -9.98 -2.09 14.23
CA ASN A 20 -9.52 -1.80 12.87
C ASN A 20 -9.96 -2.88 11.87
N VAL A 21 -11.27 -3.18 11.88
CA VAL A 21 -11.93 -4.20 11.06
C VAL A 21 -11.91 -3.86 9.57
N ILE A 22 -11.84 -2.57 9.23
CA ILE A 22 -11.82 -2.10 7.83
C ILE A 22 -10.52 -2.51 7.14
N PHE A 23 -9.43 -2.77 7.90
CA PHE A 23 -8.17 -3.20 7.32
C PHE A 23 -8.23 -4.64 6.84
N PHE A 24 -7.86 -4.86 5.57
CA PHE A 24 -7.91 -6.16 4.89
C PHE A 24 -7.24 -7.32 5.65
N GLY A 25 -6.16 -7.04 6.37
CA GLY A 25 -5.45 -8.08 7.13
C GLY A 25 -6.18 -8.58 8.37
N ASN A 26 -7.15 -7.82 8.91
CA ASN A 26 -7.82 -8.12 10.17
C ASN A 26 -9.19 -8.78 9.97
N PHE A 27 -9.95 -8.42 8.94
CA PHE A 27 -11.26 -9.05 8.72
C PHE A 27 -11.18 -10.47 8.15
N VAL A 28 -10.13 -10.80 7.41
CA VAL A 28 -9.94 -12.15 6.82
C VAL A 28 -9.82 -13.25 7.89
N THR A 29 -9.47 -12.88 9.12
CA THR A 29 -9.36 -13.80 10.25
C THR A 29 -10.64 -13.92 11.08
N LEU A 30 -11.69 -13.14 10.77
CA LEU A 30 -12.96 -13.16 11.50
C LEU A 30 -13.97 -14.09 10.82
N SER A 31 -14.84 -14.71 11.60
CA SER A 31 -16.05 -15.35 11.08
C SER A 31 -17.08 -14.31 10.59
N PRO A 32 -18.05 -14.69 9.74
CA PRO A 32 -19.07 -13.76 9.24
C PRO A 32 -19.83 -13.02 10.36
N ASP A 33 -20.19 -13.75 11.42
CA ASP A 33 -20.94 -13.21 12.55
C ASP A 33 -20.09 -12.21 13.36
N GLU A 34 -18.81 -12.52 13.59
CA GLU A 34 -17.87 -11.61 14.27
C GLU A 34 -17.57 -10.35 13.45
N TYR A 35 -17.58 -10.46 12.13
CA TYR A 35 -17.39 -9.32 11.23
C TYR A 35 -18.60 -8.39 11.26
N GLU A 36 -19.82 -8.93 11.24
CA GLU A 36 -21.05 -8.14 11.30
C GLU A 36 -21.14 -7.37 12.62
N GLU A 37 -20.90 -8.03 13.75
CA GLU A 37 -20.91 -7.41 15.07
C GLU A 37 -19.84 -6.30 15.20
N ALA A 38 -18.62 -6.58 14.74
CA ALA A 38 -17.54 -5.61 14.80
C ALA A 38 -17.75 -4.42 13.85
N MET A 39 -18.52 -4.61 12.77
CA MET A 39 -18.87 -3.54 11.83
C MET A 39 -19.99 -2.66 12.37
N ASP A 40 -20.99 -3.24 13.04
CA ASP A 40 -22.02 -2.51 13.77
C ASP A 40 -21.43 -1.66 14.92
N GLU A 41 -20.43 -2.20 15.63
CA GLU A 41 -19.69 -1.48 16.67
C GLU A 41 -18.91 -0.27 16.08
N LEU A 42 -18.32 -0.46 14.90
CA LEU A 42 -17.63 0.59 14.14
C LEU A 42 -18.56 1.69 13.61
N PHE A 43 -19.79 1.34 13.22
CA PHE A 43 -20.79 2.32 12.80
C PHE A 43 -21.34 3.14 13.98
N ASN A 44 -21.42 2.53 15.16
CA ASN A 44 -21.79 3.24 16.38
C ASN A 44 -20.69 4.19 16.88
N ASP A 45 -19.41 3.84 16.69
CA ASP A 45 -18.27 4.72 17.01
C ASP A 45 -17.68 5.40 15.77
N SER A 46 -18.31 6.50 15.37
CA SER A 46 -17.85 7.33 14.25
C SER A 46 -16.40 7.83 14.40
N GLN A 47 -15.88 8.07 15.61
CA GLN A 47 -14.50 8.53 15.80
C GLN A 47 -13.49 7.44 15.46
N LEU A 48 -13.76 6.19 15.86
CA LEU A 48 -12.94 5.05 15.49
C LEU A 48 -12.97 4.79 13.98
N LEU A 49 -14.15 4.90 13.35
CA LEU A 49 -14.31 4.76 11.90
C LEU A 49 -13.42 5.76 11.14
N TYR A 50 -13.55 7.05 11.45
CA TYR A 50 -12.74 8.09 10.81
C TYR A 50 -11.24 7.89 11.05
N GLY A 51 -10.85 7.52 12.28
CA GLY A 51 -9.45 7.26 12.62
C GLY A 51 -8.85 6.09 11.80
N ASN A 52 -9.62 5.04 11.57
CA ASN A 52 -9.17 3.90 10.76
C ASN A 52 -9.05 4.25 9.28
N MET A 53 -10.03 4.96 8.72
CA MET A 53 -9.97 5.40 7.33
C MET A 53 -8.76 6.29 7.06
N VAL A 54 -8.46 7.24 7.97
CA VAL A 54 -7.30 8.12 7.84
C VAL A 54 -5.99 7.33 7.87
N ARG A 55 -5.86 6.35 8.76
CA ARG A 55 -4.67 5.48 8.83
C ARG A 55 -4.53 4.62 7.58
N ASP A 56 -5.62 4.08 7.06
CA ASP A 56 -5.59 3.29 5.83
C ASP A 56 -5.17 4.12 4.63
N LEU A 57 -5.76 5.31 4.45
CA LEU A 57 -5.35 6.27 3.40
C LEU A 57 -3.86 6.65 3.50
N TYR A 58 -3.35 6.90 4.71
CA TYR A 58 -1.93 7.20 4.93
C TYR A 58 -1.02 6.04 4.51
N ASN A 59 -1.37 4.81 4.89
CA ASN A 59 -0.61 3.62 4.53
C ASN A 59 -0.67 3.36 3.02
N LEU A 60 -1.84 3.56 2.40
CA LEU A 60 -2.04 3.46 0.95
C LEU A 60 -1.17 4.48 0.20
N GLY A 61 -1.13 5.72 0.67
CA GLY A 61 -0.26 6.77 0.13
C GLY A 61 1.22 6.38 0.19
N LYS A 62 1.67 5.84 1.32
CA LYS A 62 3.08 5.40 1.52
C LYS A 62 3.49 4.28 0.57
N VAL A 63 2.62 3.30 0.31
CA VAL A 63 2.95 2.22 -0.64
C VAL A 63 2.93 2.72 -2.09
N LEU A 64 2.08 3.71 -2.39
CA LEU A 64 2.07 4.35 -3.70
C LEU A 64 3.39 5.09 -3.94
N ASP A 65 3.82 5.93 -3.01
CA ASP A 65 5.10 6.66 -3.09
C ASP A 65 6.27 5.70 -3.41
N LYS A 66 6.33 4.57 -2.70
CA LYS A 66 7.36 3.56 -2.94
C LYS A 66 7.31 2.99 -4.37
N LYS A 67 6.11 2.69 -4.90
CA LYS A 67 5.93 2.18 -6.27
C LYS A 67 6.33 3.24 -7.31
N TYR A 68 5.92 4.49 -7.11
CA TYR A 68 6.27 5.60 -7.99
C TYR A 68 7.78 5.87 -7.99
N ARG A 69 8.44 5.75 -6.83
CA ARG A 69 9.90 5.91 -6.74
C ARG A 69 10.64 4.87 -7.58
N TYR A 70 10.23 3.60 -7.53
CA TYR A 70 10.83 2.57 -8.38
C TYR A 70 10.60 2.85 -9.87
N LEU A 71 9.38 3.28 -10.23
CA LEU A 71 9.06 3.62 -11.61
C LEU A 71 9.91 4.79 -12.13
N SER A 72 10.10 5.82 -11.30
CA SER A 72 10.95 6.98 -11.62
C SER A 72 12.42 6.59 -11.81
N ILE A 73 12.95 5.69 -10.97
CA ILE A 73 14.32 5.18 -11.13
C ILE A 73 14.47 4.41 -12.45
N SER A 74 13.53 3.51 -12.77
CA SER A 74 13.54 2.77 -14.03
C SER A 74 13.49 3.70 -15.25
N TYR A 75 12.68 4.75 -15.18
CA TYR A 75 12.60 5.77 -16.22
C TYR A 75 13.93 6.51 -16.42
N ASN A 76 14.57 6.95 -15.33
CA ASN A 76 15.84 7.66 -15.42
C ASN A 76 16.96 6.77 -16.00
N VAL A 77 17.04 5.51 -15.57
CA VAL A 77 18.02 4.56 -16.11
C VAL A 77 17.79 4.30 -17.59
N PHE A 78 16.53 4.09 -17.99
CA PHE A 78 16.16 3.90 -19.39
C PHE A 78 16.50 5.14 -20.24
N MET A 79 16.17 6.34 -19.75
CA MET A 79 16.41 7.59 -20.46
C MET A 79 17.91 7.84 -20.70
N VAL A 80 18.75 7.63 -19.68
CA VAL A 80 20.21 7.78 -19.83
C VAL A 80 20.77 6.81 -20.86
N GLY A 81 20.34 5.54 -20.81
CA GLY A 81 20.76 4.52 -21.79
C GLY A 81 20.29 4.84 -23.22
N PHE A 82 19.06 5.33 -23.36
CA PHE A 82 18.50 5.73 -24.64
C PHE A 82 19.28 6.90 -25.25
N ILE A 83 19.54 7.95 -24.47
CA ILE A 83 20.31 9.12 -24.93
C ILE A 83 21.74 8.72 -25.30
N ALA A 84 22.41 7.88 -24.50
CA ALA A 84 23.75 7.41 -24.81
C ALA A 84 23.81 6.62 -26.13
N THR A 85 22.79 5.79 -26.39
CA THR A 85 22.67 5.00 -27.63
C THR A 85 22.48 5.90 -28.83
N VAL A 86 21.51 6.83 -28.76
CA VAL A 86 21.25 7.80 -29.83
C VAL A 86 22.47 8.69 -30.07
N GLY A 87 23.13 9.17 -29.02
CA GLY A 87 24.34 9.99 -29.11
C GLY A 87 25.49 9.26 -29.79
N THR A 88 25.74 7.99 -29.42
CA THR A 88 26.78 7.16 -30.06
C THR A 88 26.48 6.93 -31.53
N PHE A 89 25.22 6.65 -31.88
CA PHE A 89 24.80 6.44 -33.25
C PHE A 89 24.98 7.70 -34.12
N LEU A 90 24.63 8.87 -33.59
CA LEU A 90 24.84 10.14 -34.30
C LEU A 90 26.34 10.43 -34.50
N ILE A 91 27.17 10.26 -33.46
CA ILE A 91 28.62 10.45 -33.59
C ILE A 91 29.19 9.51 -34.65
N ALA A 92 28.78 8.23 -34.67
CA ALA A 92 29.24 7.26 -35.66
C ALA A 92 28.74 7.52 -37.09
N LEU A 93 27.62 8.26 -37.26
CA LEU A 93 27.11 8.65 -38.57
C LEU A 93 27.75 9.94 -39.10
N PHE A 94 28.12 10.86 -38.22
CA PHE A 94 28.74 12.15 -38.57
C PHE A 94 30.29 12.09 -38.61
N THR A 95 30.89 11.00 -38.11
CA THR A 95 32.32 10.68 -38.23
C THR A 95 32.52 9.77 -39.44
#